data_AF-A0A392TIQ7-F1
#
_entry.id   AF-A0A392TIQ7-F1
#
_cell.length_a   1.000
_cell.length_b   1.000
_cell.length_c   1.000
_cell.angle_alpha   90.00
_cell.angle_beta   90.00
_cell.angle_gamma   90.00
#
_symmetry.space_group_name_H-M   'P 1'
#
loop_
_entity.id
_entity.type
_entity.pdbx_description
1 polymer ?
#
loop_
_entity_poly.entity_id
_entity_poly.type
_entity_poly.pdbx_seq_one_letter_code
_entity_poly.pdbx_strand_id
1 'polypeptide(L)'
;SPHYNTVEAEEDKCVKFESGLRPDIKQLIGFSEIRDFPTLMTKARICDEDTKAKTNYYKALNDRKGKGLDRGKPYENKGNSSGKKKQG
;
A
#
# COMPACT_ATOMS: atom_id res chain seq x y z
N SER A 1 -43.48 0.28 -18.13
CA SER A 1 -42.88 -1.06 -17.90
C SER A 1 -42.36 -1.13 -16.48
N PRO A 2 -42.70 -2.14 -15.68
CA PRO A 2 -42.09 -2.29 -14.36
C PRO A 2 -40.60 -2.55 -14.58
N HIS A 3 -39.76 -1.66 -14.08
CA HIS A 3 -38.32 -1.75 -14.19
C HIS A 3 -37.85 -2.80 -13.17
N TYR A 4 -37.71 -4.05 -13.59
CA TYR A 4 -37.18 -5.13 -12.76
C TYR A 4 -35.69 -4.86 -12.46
N ASN A 5 -35.39 -4.09 -11.42
CA ASN A 5 -34.15 -4.29 -10.67
C ASN A 5 -34.49 -5.36 -9.63
N THR A 6 -34.28 -6.63 -9.96
CA THR A 6 -34.36 -7.71 -8.98
C THR A 6 -33.11 -7.64 -8.10
N VAL A 7 -33.24 -8.00 -6.82
CA VAL A 7 -32.11 -8.03 -5.86
C VAL A 7 -30.96 -8.89 -6.41
N GLU A 8 -31.29 -9.99 -7.09
CA GLU A 8 -30.32 -10.86 -7.76
C GLU A 8 -29.49 -10.12 -8.84
N ALA A 9 -30.13 -9.24 -9.63
CA ALA A 9 -29.43 -8.47 -10.66
C ALA A 9 -28.46 -7.42 -10.06
N GLU A 10 -28.76 -6.89 -8.87
CA GLU A 10 -27.85 -6.00 -8.15
C GLU A 10 -26.72 -6.76 -7.46
N GLU A 11 -26.99 -7.94 -6.91
CA GLU A 11 -25.96 -8.83 -6.36
C GLU A 11 -24.96 -9.24 -7.43
N ASP A 12 -25.41 -9.68 -8.60
CA ASP A 12 -24.54 -10.01 -9.75
C ASP A 12 -23.65 -8.81 -10.15
N LYS A 13 -24.22 -7.60 -10.09
CA LYS A 13 -23.49 -6.36 -10.39
C LYS A 13 -22.41 -6.08 -9.35
N CYS A 14 -22.70 -6.30 -8.08
CA CYS A 14 -21.74 -6.18 -6.98
C CYS A 14 -20.61 -7.20 -7.12
N VAL A 15 -20.94 -8.48 -7.33
CA VAL A 15 -19.97 -9.56 -7.52
C VAL A 15 -19.04 -9.28 -8.70
N LYS A 16 -19.59 -8.84 -9.84
CA LYS A 16 -18.80 -8.47 -11.02
C LYS A 16 -17.86 -7.31 -10.72
N PHE A 17 -18.31 -6.28 -10.01
CA PHE A 17 -17.48 -5.16 -9.63
C PHE A 17 -16.36 -5.55 -8.67
N GLU A 18 -16.69 -6.32 -7.62
CA GLU A 18 -15.71 -6.83 -6.65
C GLU A 18 -14.65 -7.72 -7.29
N SER A 19 -14.99 -8.45 -8.35
CA SER A 19 -14.02 -9.26 -9.10
C SER A 19 -12.93 -8.42 -9.78
N GLY A 20 -13.22 -7.16 -10.11
CA GLY A 20 -12.27 -6.21 -10.72
C GLY A 20 -11.51 -5.33 -9.72
N LEU A 21 -11.82 -5.42 -8.42
CA LEU A 21 -11.11 -4.65 -7.41
C LEU A 21 -9.70 -5.18 -7.16
N ARG A 22 -8.79 -4.28 -6.78
CA ARG A 22 -7.46 -4.67 -6.31
C ARG A 22 -7.59 -5.56 -5.06
N PRO A 23 -6.72 -6.56 -4.85
CA PRO A 23 -6.89 -7.54 -3.76
C PRO A 23 -6.98 -6.94 -2.35
N ASP A 24 -6.20 -5.89 -2.08
CA ASP A 24 -6.21 -5.14 -0.81
C ASP A 24 -7.55 -4.46 -0.56
N ILE A 25 -8.12 -3.81 -1.57
CA ILE A 25 -9.44 -3.17 -1.49
C ILE A 25 -10.53 -4.24 -1.41
N LYS A 26 -10.43 -5.29 -2.24
CA LYS A 26 -11.39 -6.40 -2.27
C LYS A 26 -11.49 -7.08 -0.91
N GLN A 27 -10.37 -7.28 -0.23
CA GLN A 27 -10.37 -7.87 1.11
C GLN A 27 -11.12 -6.99 2.11
N LEU A 28 -10.89 -5.68 2.11
CA LEU A 28 -11.59 -4.73 3.01
C LEU A 28 -13.09 -4.70 2.74
N ILE A 29 -13.47 -4.68 1.47
CA ILE A 29 -14.87 -4.62 1.03
C ILE A 29 -15.60 -5.94 1.27
N GLY A 30 -14.95 -7.08 1.01
CA GLY A 30 -15.52 -8.41 1.17
C GLY A 30 -15.95 -8.74 2.61
N PHE A 31 -15.33 -8.11 3.61
CA PHE A 31 -15.78 -8.23 5.01
C PHE A 31 -17.06 -7.46 5.33
N SER A 32 -17.43 -6.48 4.49
CA SER A 32 -18.61 -5.63 4.73
C SER A 32 -19.91 -6.18 4.15
N GLU A 33 -19.84 -7.29 3.38
CA GLU A 33 -20.98 -7.99 2.75
C GLU A 33 -22.03 -7.06 2.10
N ILE A 34 -21.57 -6.05 1.35
CA ILE A 34 -22.43 -5.00 0.78
C ILE A 34 -23.11 -5.53 -0.48
N ARG A 35 -24.45 -5.47 -0.54
CA ARG A 35 -25.25 -5.90 -1.68
C ARG A 35 -25.90 -4.76 -2.47
N ASP A 36 -25.79 -3.54 -1.96
CA ASP A 36 -26.24 -2.32 -2.64
C ASP A 36 -25.11 -1.74 -3.49
N PHE A 37 -25.31 -1.69 -4.80
CA PHE A 37 -24.25 -1.31 -5.74
C PHE A 37 -23.74 0.13 -5.56
N PRO A 38 -24.60 1.17 -5.40
CA PRO A 38 -24.15 2.53 -5.10
C PRO A 38 -23.31 2.63 -3.83
N THR A 39 -23.71 1.93 -2.77
CA THR A 39 -22.97 1.89 -1.49
C THR A 39 -21.63 1.19 -1.66
N LEU A 40 -21.60 0.06 -2.38
CA LEU A 40 -20.39 -0.68 -2.71
C LEU A 40 -19.38 0.19 -3.44
N MET A 41 -19.81 0.87 -4.52
CA MET A 41 -18.95 1.80 -5.27
C MET A 41 -18.37 2.90 -4.38
N THR A 42 -19.21 3.50 -3.54
CA THR A 42 -18.81 4.60 -2.65
C THR A 42 -17.77 4.13 -1.64
N LYS A 43 -17.98 2.97 -0.99
CA LYS A 43 -17.03 2.40 -0.04
C LYS A 43 -15.74 1.95 -0.72
N ALA A 44 -15.82 1.30 -1.88
CA ALA A 44 -14.63 0.89 -2.64
C ALA A 44 -13.75 2.08 -3.03
N ARG A 45 -14.37 3.21 -3.42
CA ARG A 45 -13.64 4.46 -3.69
C ARG A 45 -12.92 4.98 -2.44
N ILE A 46 -13.60 5.07 -1.31
CA ILE A 46 -13.00 5.54 -0.04
C ILE A 46 -11.83 4.62 0.35
N CYS A 47 -12.00 3.31 0.28
CA CYS A 47 -10.94 2.35 0.61
C CYS A 47 -9.73 2.45 -0.33
N ASP A 48 -9.92 2.75 -1.62
CA ASP A 48 -8.82 3.00 -2.54
C ASP A 48 -8.00 4.25 -2.13
N GLU A 49 -8.69 5.34 -1.79
CA GLU A 49 -8.06 6.59 -1.33
C GLU A 49 -7.31 6.37 0.00
N ASP A 50 -7.91 5.68 0.95
CA ASP A 50 -7.29 5.36 2.25
C ASP A 50 -6.06 4.46 2.09
N THR A 51 -6.13 3.48 1.19
CA THR A 51 -5.01 2.57 0.93
C THR A 51 -3.83 3.30 0.28
N LYS A 52 -4.13 4.23 -0.64
CA LYS A 52 -3.12 5.12 -1.24
C LYS A 52 -2.53 6.06 -0.19
N ALA A 53 -3.34 6.67 0.66
CA ALA A 53 -2.89 7.55 1.73
C ALA A 53 -1.97 6.81 2.71
N LYS A 54 -2.35 5.60 3.13
CA LYS A 54 -1.53 4.73 3.98
C LYS A 54 -0.19 4.41 3.33
N THR A 55 -0.18 4.05 2.05
CA THR A 55 1.04 3.75 1.29
C THR A 55 1.96 4.97 1.22
N ASN A 56 1.40 6.16 0.93
CA ASN A 56 2.15 7.42 0.89
C ASN A 56 2.74 7.79 2.25
N TYR A 57 1.99 7.59 3.34
CA TYR A 57 2.46 7.84 4.70
C TYR A 57 3.70 7.00 5.05
N TYR A 58 3.63 5.68 4.84
CA TYR A 58 4.77 4.81 5.14
C TYR A 58 5.96 5.03 4.20
N LYS A 59 5.71 5.37 2.93
CA LYS A 59 6.77 5.78 2.01
C LYS A 59 7.51 7.02 2.52
N ALA A 60 6.78 8.07 2.91
CA ALA A 60 7.36 9.29 3.45
C ALA A 60 8.14 9.06 4.76
N LEU A 61 7.64 8.17 5.63
CA LEU A 61 8.38 7.75 6.83
C LEU A 61 9.69 7.04 6.49
N ASN A 62 9.67 6.10 5.53
CA ASN A 62 10.85 5.37 5.11
C ASN A 62 11.88 6.27 4.41
N ASP A 63 11.43 7.22 3.59
CA ASP A 63 12.32 8.18 2.91
C ASP A 63 13.06 9.07 3.92
N ARG A 64 12.38 9.51 4.99
CA ARG A 64 13.02 10.27 6.07
C ARG A 64 14.01 9.42 6.87
N LYS A 65 13.70 8.14 7.08
CA LYS A 65 14.59 7.18 7.77
C LYS A 65 15.82 6.82 6.91
N GLY A 66 15.66 6.72 5.59
CA GLY A 66 16.73 6.41 4.63
C GLY A 66 17.75 7.54 4.44
N LYS A 67 17.36 8.80 4.66
CA LYS A 67 18.30 9.94 4.63
C LYS A 67 19.25 10.01 5.83
N GLY A 68 19.07 9.15 6.83
CA GLY A 68 19.93 9.04 8.02
C GLY A 68 20.90 7.86 8.01
N LEU A 69 21.09 7.19 6.86
CA LEU A 69 22.12 6.16 6.69
C LEU A 69 23.41 6.71 6.03
N ASP A 70 23.58 8.03 5.99
CA ASP A 70 24.90 8.65 6.24
C ASP A 70 25.20 8.65 7.75
N ARG A 71 24.84 7.57 8.45
CA ARG A 71 25.60 7.17 9.63
C ARG A 71 26.90 6.59 9.09
N GLY A 72 27.76 7.50 8.61
CA GLY A 72 29.17 7.23 8.47
C GLY A 72 29.61 6.48 9.73
N LYS A 73 30.32 5.37 9.53
CA LYS A 73 30.92 4.62 10.62
C LYS A 73 31.60 5.65 11.54
N PRO A 74 31.15 5.83 12.81
CA PRO A 74 31.66 6.93 13.63
C PRO A 74 33.12 6.76 14.01
N TYR A 75 33.74 5.63 13.64
CA TYR A 75 35.18 5.40 13.74
C TYR A 75 35.69 4.56 12.56
N GLU A 76 35.82 5.14 11.37
CA GLU A 76 37.00 4.79 10.57
C GLU A 76 38.14 5.66 11.06
N ASN A 77 38.85 5.18 12.09
CA ASN A 77 40.12 5.72 12.52
C ASN A 77 41.11 5.57 11.35
N LYS A 78 41.11 6.57 10.46
CA LYS A 78 42.17 6.81 9.49
C LYS A 78 43.30 7.54 10.20
N GLY A 79 43.97 6.82 11.09
CA GLY A 79 45.23 7.20 11.73
C GLY A 79 46.38 6.95 10.76
N ASN A 80 47.07 8.02 10.45
CA ASN A 80 48.04 8.20 9.39
C ASN A 80 49.37 7.40 9.55
N SER A 81 50.10 7.25 8.44
CA SER A 81 51.58 7.20 8.34
C SER A 81 52.31 5.85 8.24
N SER A 82 52.64 5.48 6.99
CA SER A 82 53.99 5.10 6.51
C SER A 82 54.96 4.37 7.46
N GLY A 83 55.20 3.08 7.19
CA GLY A 83 56.36 2.35 7.68
C GLY A 83 56.64 1.09 6.87
N LYS A 84 57.62 1.16 5.96
CA LYS A 84 58.22 -0.01 5.28
C LYS A 84 58.49 -1.14 6.27
N LYS A 85 58.23 -2.40 5.87
CA LYS A 85 59.23 -3.49 5.88
C LYS A 85 58.69 -4.73 5.15
N LYS A 86 59.34 -5.03 4.03
CA LYS A 86 59.31 -6.29 3.30
C LYS A 86 60.14 -7.29 4.11
N GLN A 87 59.56 -8.43 4.47
CA GLN A 87 60.31 -9.55 5.07
C GLN A 87 60.68 -10.51 3.94
N GLY A 88 61.96 -10.89 3.92
CA GLY A 88 62.53 -11.86 2.98
C GLY A 88 62.19 -13.29 3.34
#